data_AF-A0A836TTE1-F1
#
_entry.id   AF-A0A836TTE1-F1
#
_cell.length_a   1.000
_cell.length_b   1.000
_cell.length_c   1.000
_cell.angle_alpha   90.00
_cell.angle_beta   90.00
_cell.angle_gamma   90.00
#
_symmetry.space_group_name_H-M   'P 1'
#
loop_
_entity.id
_entity.type
_entity.pdbx_description
1 polymer ?
#
loop_
_entity_poly.entity_id
_entity_poly.type
_entity_poly.pdbx_seq_one_letter_code
_entity_poly.pdbx_strand_id
1 'polypeptide(L)'
;MMGYRTFLWIAVFVLTANCGFRPLYGERSMSASTVDAMALVDVARLPHRYGQILRNHLLDRITPMGRPVSPRYRLKLSIKTQKEALAIEQDETVERFNFSLVASYKLVDLA
;
A
#
# COMPACT_ATOMS: atom_id res chain seq x y z
N MET A 1 -3.76 46.17 -29.85
CA MET A 1 -3.67 44.74 -30.23
C MET A 1 -2.78 43.86 -29.33
N MET A 2 -2.02 44.42 -28.36
CA MET A 2 -1.14 43.62 -27.48
C MET A 2 -1.89 42.92 -26.32
N GLY A 3 -2.97 43.52 -25.81
CA GLY A 3 -3.73 43.00 -24.65
C GLY A 3 -4.59 41.76 -24.92
N TYR A 4 -5.04 41.55 -26.17
CA TYR A 4 -5.87 40.39 -26.51
C TYR A 4 -5.07 39.08 -26.52
N ARG A 5 -3.80 39.14 -26.96
CA ARG A 5 -2.88 38.00 -26.94
C ARG A 5 -2.55 37.55 -25.52
N THR A 6 -2.27 38.49 -24.61
CA THR A 6 -2.02 38.16 -23.19
C THR A 6 -3.26 37.64 -22.49
N PHE A 7 -4.45 38.17 -22.81
CA PHE A 7 -5.71 37.67 -22.26
C PHE A 7 -6.00 36.22 -22.66
N LEU A 8 -5.69 35.85 -23.91
CA LEU A 8 -5.87 34.48 -24.42
C LEU A 8 -4.95 33.48 -23.68
N TRP A 9 -3.71 33.86 -23.39
CA TRP A 9 -2.80 33.03 -22.59
C TRP A 9 -3.27 32.84 -21.14
N ILE A 10 -3.81 33.88 -20.51
CA ILE A 10 -4.35 33.80 -19.14
C ILE A 10 -5.57 32.86 -19.10
N ALA A 11 -6.46 32.95 -20.09
CA ALA A 11 -7.63 32.08 -20.18
C ALA A 11 -7.25 30.59 -20.32
N VAL A 12 -6.24 30.28 -21.12
CA VAL A 12 -5.70 28.91 -21.27
C VAL A 12 -5.10 28.39 -19.96
N PHE A 13 -4.42 29.24 -19.19
CA PHE A 13 -3.81 28.85 -17.91
C PHE A 13 -4.87 28.53 -16.84
N VAL A 14 -5.95 29.32 -16.78
CA VAL A 14 -7.05 29.09 -15.82
C VAL A 14 -7.82 27.80 -16.16
N LEU A 15 -8.03 27.51 -17.45
CA LEU A 15 -8.75 26.30 -17.88
C LEU A 15 -7.98 25.00 -17.62
N THR A 16 -6.64 25.05 -17.60
CA THR A 16 -5.79 23.88 -17.37
C THR A 16 -5.37 23.67 -15.91
N ALA A 17 -5.52 24.70 -15.05
CA ALA A 17 -5.15 24.65 -13.65
C ALA A 17 -6.09 23.84 -12.73
N ASN A 18 -7.25 23.37 -13.22
CA ASN A 18 -8.25 22.66 -12.41
C ASN A 18 -8.17 21.12 -12.51
N CYS A 19 -6.96 20.56 -12.54
CA CYS A 19 -6.75 19.14 -12.25
C CYS A 19 -6.99 18.92 -10.75
N GLY A 20 -8.25 18.89 -10.31
CA GLY A 20 -8.70 18.78 -8.93
C GLY A 20 -8.37 17.44 -8.24
N PHE A 21 -7.23 16.83 -8.58
CA PHE A 21 -6.68 15.68 -7.90
C PHE A 21 -6.39 16.05 -6.46
N ARG A 22 -7.05 15.34 -5.56
CA ARG A 22 -6.85 15.44 -4.13
C ARG A 22 -6.42 14.06 -3.65
N PRO A 23 -5.48 13.98 -2.69
CA PRO A 23 -5.15 12.70 -2.09
C PRO A 23 -6.42 12.14 -1.44
N LEU A 24 -6.80 10.92 -1.83
CA LEU A 24 -7.93 10.20 -1.23
C LEU A 24 -7.65 9.87 0.26
N TYR A 25 -6.37 9.69 0.59
CA TYR A 25 -5.90 9.34 1.93
C TYR A 25 -5.05 10.49 2.48
N GLY A 26 -5.57 11.19 3.49
CA GLY A 26 -4.93 12.33 4.16
C GLY A 26 -5.98 13.36 4.55
N GLU A 27 -6.24 13.52 5.85
CA GLU A 27 -7.06 14.62 6.32
C GLU A 27 -6.29 15.94 6.23
N ARG A 28 -7.04 17.03 6.03
CA ARG A 28 -6.52 18.41 6.07
C ARG A 28 -6.20 18.87 7.52
N SER A 29 -6.33 17.97 8.50
CA SER A 29 -6.20 18.30 9.92
C SER A 29 -4.71 18.33 10.31
N MET A 30 -4.28 19.45 10.90
CA MET A 30 -2.93 19.62 11.46
C MET A 30 -2.66 18.72 12.68
N SER A 31 -3.65 17.97 13.17
CA SER A 31 -3.64 17.40 14.52
C SER A 31 -3.27 15.92 14.62
N ALA A 32 -3.27 15.17 13.52
CA ALA A 32 -2.76 13.80 13.52
C ALA A 32 -2.31 13.43 12.11
N SER A 33 -1.00 13.45 11.86
CA SER A 33 -0.52 12.92 10.60
C SER A 33 -0.76 11.41 10.60
N THR A 34 -1.32 10.87 9.52
CA THR A 34 -1.47 9.41 9.34
C THR A 34 -0.12 8.70 9.51
N VAL A 35 0.97 9.41 9.22
CA VAL A 35 2.35 8.99 9.43
C VAL A 35 2.63 8.73 10.91
N ASP A 36 2.25 9.65 11.81
CA ASP A 36 2.44 9.48 13.26
C ASP A 36 1.65 8.30 13.80
N ALA A 37 0.42 8.09 13.30
CA ALA A 37 -0.40 6.94 13.69
C ALA A 37 0.22 5.61 13.22
N MET A 38 0.74 5.55 11.98
CA MET A 38 1.42 4.37 11.45
C MET A 38 2.74 4.09 12.16
N ALA A 39 3.45 5.12 12.63
CA ALA A 39 4.68 5.00 13.40
C ALA A 39 4.49 4.32 14.77
N LEU A 40 3.26 4.07 15.22
CA LEU A 40 2.95 3.31 16.43
C LEU A 40 2.74 1.80 16.18
N VAL A 41 2.83 1.34 14.93
CA VAL A 41 2.52 -0.03 14.54
C VAL A 41 3.78 -0.84 14.26
N ASP A 42 4.01 -1.90 15.04
CA ASP A 42 5.05 -2.91 14.78
C ASP A 42 4.52 -4.04 13.88
N VAL A 43 5.28 -4.41 12.84
CA VAL A 43 4.92 -5.53 11.95
C VAL A 43 5.59 -6.81 12.42
N ALA A 44 4.77 -7.76 12.90
CA ALA A 44 5.23 -9.04 13.40
C ALA A 44 6.05 -9.81 12.34
N ARG A 45 6.94 -10.70 12.80
CA ARG A 45 7.71 -11.55 11.89
C ARG A 45 6.79 -12.51 11.16
N LEU A 46 6.95 -12.60 9.84
CA LEU A 46 6.27 -13.58 9.01
C LEU A 46 7.28 -14.62 8.53
N PRO A 47 7.07 -15.92 8.81
CA PRO A 47 7.94 -16.96 8.30
C PRO A 47 7.77 -17.13 6.78
N HIS A 48 8.72 -17.83 6.15
CA HIS A 48 8.74 -18.16 4.71
C HIS A 48 9.02 -16.97 3.77
N ARG A 49 9.44 -17.27 2.53
CA ARG A 49 9.87 -16.26 1.54
C ARG A 49 8.76 -15.26 1.20
N TYR A 50 7.55 -15.72 0.88
CA TYR A 50 6.43 -14.84 0.56
C TYR A 50 6.01 -13.98 1.76
N GLY A 51 6.12 -14.53 2.97
CA GLY A 51 5.87 -13.80 4.21
C GLY A 51 6.88 -12.68 4.44
N GLN A 52 8.16 -12.94 4.18
CA GLN A 52 9.21 -11.93 4.28
C GLN A 52 9.05 -10.82 3.21
N ILE A 53 8.69 -11.17 1.97
CA ILE A 53 8.43 -10.20 0.92
C ILE A 53 7.27 -9.28 1.33
N LEU A 54 6.14 -9.84 1.76
CA LEU A 54 5.00 -9.05 2.22
C LEU A 54 5.39 -8.15 3.40
N ARG A 55 6.12 -8.70 4.37
CA ARG A 55 6.57 -7.96 5.55
C ARG A 55 7.47 -6.78 5.17
N ASN A 56 8.39 -6.94 4.23
CA ASN A 56 9.26 -5.86 3.78
C ASN A 56 8.44 -4.72 3.15
N HIS A 57 7.51 -5.05 2.25
CA HIS A 57 6.61 -4.04 1.68
C HIS A 57 5.75 -3.31 2.72
N LEU A 58 5.34 -4.01 3.78
CA LEU A 58 4.62 -3.38 4.89
C LEU A 58 5.53 -2.45 5.69
N LEU A 59 6.76 -2.86 5.98
CA LEU A 59 7.74 -2.01 6.67
C LEU A 59 8.04 -0.74 5.86
N ASP A 60 8.21 -0.86 4.54
CA ASP A 60 8.48 0.28 3.65
C ASP A 60 7.32 1.30 3.65
N ARG A 61 6.08 0.83 3.83
CA ARG A 61 4.88 1.68 3.79
C ARG A 61 4.46 2.24 5.15
N ILE A 62 4.58 1.43 6.20
CA ILE A 62 4.07 1.76 7.55
C ILE A 62 5.17 2.40 8.39
N THR A 63 6.39 1.89 8.29
CA THR A 63 7.53 2.29 9.13
C THR A 63 8.77 2.63 8.28
N PRO A 64 8.68 3.57 7.30
CA PRO A 64 9.80 3.89 6.41
C PRO A 64 11.01 4.45 7.17
N MET A 65 10.79 5.08 8.33
CA MET A 65 11.84 5.66 9.17
C MET A 65 12.49 4.63 10.12
N GLY A 66 12.19 3.34 9.95
CA GLY A 66 12.70 2.26 10.80
C GLY A 66 11.69 1.79 11.84
N ARG A 67 12.10 0.80 12.66
CA ARG A 67 11.18 0.17 13.62
C ARG A 67 10.75 1.15 14.72
N PRO A 68 9.48 1.10 15.15
CA PRO A 68 8.98 1.91 16.25
C PRO A 68 9.73 1.62 17.55
N VAL A 69 10.16 2.67 18.25
CA VAL A 69 10.82 2.58 19.57
C VAL A 69 9.84 2.12 20.64
N SER A 70 8.60 2.60 20.59
CA SER A 70 7.52 2.28 21.52
C SER A 70 6.22 1.98 20.76
N PRO A 71 6.08 0.78 20.17
CA PRO A 71 4.87 0.43 19.43
C PRO A 71 3.69 0.28 20.38
N ARG A 72 2.57 0.93 20.06
CA ARG A 72 1.28 0.72 20.74
C ARG A 72 0.53 -0.48 20.16
N TYR A 73 0.69 -0.72 18.87
CA TYR A 73 0.00 -1.80 18.19
C TYR A 73 0.98 -2.77 17.56
N ARG A 74 0.58 -4.04 17.47
CA ARG A 74 1.26 -5.06 16.67
C ARG A 74 0.36 -5.61 15.58
N LEU A 75 0.80 -5.44 14.34
CA LEU A 75 0.17 -6.06 13.18
C LEU A 75 0.65 -7.51 13.06
N LYS A 76 -0.25 -8.45 13.33
CA LYS A 76 -0.04 -9.88 13.12
C LYS A 76 -0.65 -10.30 11.80
N LEU A 77 0.10 -11.00 10.96
CA LEU A 77 -0.41 -11.55 9.71
C LEU A 77 -0.12 -13.04 9.58
N SER A 78 -0.97 -13.74 8.84
CA SER A 78 -0.79 -15.11 8.42
C SER A 78 -1.07 -15.21 6.92
N ILE A 79 -0.22 -15.93 6.19
CA ILE A 79 -0.39 -16.16 4.76
C ILE A 79 -0.72 -17.63 4.54
N LYS A 80 -1.71 -17.89 3.70
CA LYS A 80 -1.99 -19.22 3.13
C LYS A 80 -1.73 -19.17 1.63
N THR A 81 -1.00 -20.16 1.14
CA THR A 81 -0.75 -20.37 -0.30
C THR A 81 -1.53 -21.57 -0.77
N GLN A 82 -2.20 -21.44 -1.91
CA GLN A 82 -2.88 -22.54 -2.58
C GLN A 82 -2.41 -22.59 -4.02
N LYS A 83 -2.08 -23.79 -4.48
CA LYS A 83 -1.59 -24.07 -5.83
C LYS A 83 -2.48 -25.15 -6.42
N GLU A 84 -3.23 -24.80 -7.45
CA GLU A 84 -4.16 -25.71 -8.12
C GLU A 84 -3.70 -25.94 -9.55
N ALA A 85 -3.60 -27.20 -9.96
CA ALA A 85 -3.33 -27.58 -11.34
C ALA A 85 -4.55 -27.22 -12.21
N LEU A 86 -4.34 -26.48 -13.29
CA LEU A 86 -5.43 -26.03 -14.17
C LEU A 86 -5.67 -26.97 -15.35
N ALA A 87 -4.63 -27.67 -15.79
CA ALA A 87 -4.71 -28.65 -16.88
C ALA A 87 -3.65 -29.72 -16.65
N ILE A 88 -4.05 -30.98 -16.87
CA ILE A 88 -3.18 -32.14 -16.88
C ILE A 88 -3.12 -32.56 -18.35
N GLU A 89 -1.93 -32.53 -18.95
CA GLU A 89 -1.74 -33.03 -20.32
C GLU A 89 -1.97 -34.55 -20.39
N GLN A 90 -2.13 -35.08 -21.62
CA GLN A 90 -2.36 -36.51 -21.81
C GLN A 90 -1.20 -37.40 -21.32
N ASP A 91 -0.02 -36.81 -21.08
CA ASP A 91 1.16 -37.46 -20.51
C ASP A 91 1.28 -37.30 -18.98
N GLU A 92 0.23 -36.77 -18.32
CA GLU A 92 0.19 -36.44 -16.89
C GLU A 92 1.10 -35.27 -16.45
N THR A 93 1.72 -34.54 -17.39
CA THR A 93 2.49 -33.33 -17.10
C THR A 93 1.55 -32.16 -16.78
N VAL A 94 1.89 -31.41 -15.72
CA VAL A 94 1.14 -30.21 -15.29
C VAL A 94 2.03 -28.98 -15.43
N GLU A 95 1.83 -28.20 -16.49
CA GLU A 95 2.60 -26.98 -16.74
C GLU A 95 1.93 -25.70 -16.19
N ARG A 96 0.61 -25.74 -15.98
CA ARG A 96 -0.17 -24.55 -15.58
C ARG A 96 -0.82 -24.73 -14.21
N PHE A 97 -0.60 -23.73 -13.37
CA PHE A 97 -1.17 -23.67 -12.04
C PHE A 97 -1.83 -22.33 -11.78
N ASN A 98 -2.99 -22.36 -11.11
CA ASN A 98 -3.50 -21.20 -10.42
C ASN A 98 -2.80 -21.12 -9.06
N PHE A 99 -2.16 -19.99 -8.77
CA PHE A 99 -1.49 -19.77 -7.49
C PHE A 99 -2.15 -18.60 -6.77
N SER A 100 -2.79 -18.90 -5.65
CA SER A 100 -3.47 -17.90 -4.82
C SER A 100 -2.76 -17.73 -3.47
N LEU A 101 -2.71 -16.48 -3.03
CA LEU A 101 -2.12 -16.04 -1.77
C LEU A 101 -3.19 -15.31 -0.97
N VAL A 102 -3.55 -15.84 0.19
CA VAL A 102 -4.53 -15.23 1.09
C VAL A 102 -3.81 -14.78 2.35
N ALA A 103 -3.80 -13.47 2.60
CA ALA A 103 -3.25 -12.87 3.81
C ALA A 103 -4.37 -12.46 4.76
N SER A 104 -4.41 -13.06 5.94
CA SER A 104 -5.27 -12.63 7.04
C SER A 104 -4.47 -11.80 8.02
N TYR A 105 -5.04 -10.71 8.53
CA TYR A 105 -4.35 -9.81 9.46
C TYR A 105 -5.21 -9.47 10.66
N LYS A 106 -4.54 -9.15 11.78
CA LYS A 106 -5.13 -8.61 13.00
C LYS A 106 -4.22 -7.53 13.56
N LEU A 107 -4.82 -6.41 13.97
CA LEU A 107 -4.14 -5.37 14.73
C LEU A 107 -4.41 -5.61 16.22
N VAL A 108 -3.36 -5.78 17.01
CA VAL A 108 -3.45 -6.06 18.45
C VAL A 108 -2.90 -4.87 19.22
N ASP A 109 -3.66 -4.34 20.18
CA ASP A 109 -3.16 -3.34 21.14
C ASP A 109 -2.20 -4.01 22.14
N LEU A 110 -1.06 -3.36 22.40
CA LEU A 110 -0.01 -3.82 23.31
C LEU A 110 -0.08 -3.13 24.67
N ALA A 111 -1.01 -2.19 24.86
CA ALA A 111 -1.27 -1.51 26.13
C ALA A 111 -1.81 -2.43 27.23
#